data_AF-A0A9E3AZK0-F1
#
_entry.id   AF-A0A9E3AZK0-F1
#
_cell.length_a   1.000
_cell.length_b   1.000
_cell.length_c   1.000
_cell.angle_alpha   90.00
_cell.angle_beta   90.00
_cell.angle_gamma   90.00
#
_symmetry.space_group_name_H-M   'P 1'
#
loop_
_entity.id
_entity.type
_entity.pdbx_description
1 polymer ?
#
loop_
_entity_poly.entity_id
_entity_poly.type
_entity_poly.pdbx_seq_one_letter_code
_entity_poly.pdbx_strand_id
1 'polypeptide(L)'
;MKRHIFAAAVCALLALPSFADAPATGVPGEQLAKPPADAKVWSITDLAGTRHGQVALWTTPDGTHWSRFSLNLRGFISEIEEQNRFAPDGTLQSMLVRGTTPGGDAAESYSVKDGVYTYASPVDQATGKVRPNLYYVAFGGTFDSFLFILDAL
;
A
#
# COMPACT_ATOMS: atom_id res chain seq x y z
N MET A 1 -49.59 27.02 -46.65
CA MET A 1 -48.78 26.16 -47.56
C MET A 1 -47.57 25.64 -46.80
N LYS A 2 -47.54 24.34 -46.57
CA LYS A 2 -46.52 23.61 -45.79
C LYS A 2 -45.28 23.38 -46.66
N ARG A 3 -44.08 23.74 -46.19
CA ARG A 3 -42.81 23.29 -46.78
C ARG A 3 -42.04 22.52 -45.71
N HIS A 4 -42.02 21.21 -45.89
CA HIS A 4 -41.15 20.28 -45.19
C HIS A 4 -39.71 20.51 -45.69
N ILE A 5 -38.77 20.79 -44.77
CA ILE A 5 -37.34 20.79 -45.08
C ILE A 5 -36.72 19.61 -44.36
N PHE A 6 -35.99 18.84 -45.16
CA PHE A 6 -35.37 17.55 -44.92
C PHE A 6 -34.42 17.54 -43.70
N ALA A 7 -34.53 16.48 -42.91
CA ALA A 7 -33.54 16.10 -41.92
C ALA A 7 -32.27 15.60 -42.62
N ALA A 8 -31.14 16.28 -42.41
CA ALA A 8 -29.82 15.80 -42.75
C ALA A 8 -29.13 15.37 -41.45
N ALA A 9 -29.14 14.07 -41.16
CA ALA A 9 -28.33 13.48 -40.11
C ALA A 9 -26.98 13.09 -40.74
N VAL A 10 -25.93 13.87 -40.45
CA VAL A 10 -24.55 13.53 -40.78
C VAL A 10 -23.78 13.32 -39.48
N CYS A 11 -23.22 12.12 -39.36
CA CYS A 11 -22.51 11.58 -38.21
C CYS A 11 -21.38 12.49 -37.71
N ALA A 12 -21.52 12.99 -36.47
CA ALA A 12 -20.39 13.48 -35.70
C ALA A 12 -19.67 12.29 -35.06
N LEU A 13 -18.54 11.88 -35.63
CA LEU A 13 -17.61 10.95 -35.00
C LEU A 13 -16.99 11.66 -33.78
N LEU A 14 -17.52 11.40 -32.59
CA LEU A 14 -16.93 11.86 -31.34
C LEU A 14 -15.64 11.07 -31.13
N ALA A 15 -14.50 11.72 -31.34
CA ALA A 15 -13.22 11.28 -30.80
C ALA A 15 -13.31 11.36 -29.27
N LEU A 16 -13.72 10.27 -28.63
CA LEU A 16 -13.65 10.12 -27.19
C LEU A 16 -12.16 10.20 -26.81
N PRO A 17 -11.74 11.10 -25.91
CA PRO A 17 -10.40 11.02 -25.36
C PRO A 17 -10.26 9.65 -24.68
N SER A 18 -9.33 8.84 -25.16
CA SER A 18 -8.87 7.69 -24.38
C SER A 18 -8.26 8.26 -23.11
N PHE A 19 -8.99 8.18 -22.00
CA PHE A 19 -8.39 8.28 -20.68
C PHE A 19 -7.41 7.11 -20.58
N ALA A 20 -6.15 7.34 -20.95
CA ALA A 20 -5.09 6.49 -20.48
C ALA A 20 -5.11 6.65 -18.96
N ASP A 21 -5.46 5.58 -18.24
CA ASP A 21 -5.32 5.52 -16.79
C ASP A 21 -3.86 5.85 -16.49
N ALA A 22 -3.61 7.08 -16.02
CA ALA A 22 -2.33 7.42 -15.46
C ALA A 22 -2.08 6.41 -14.32
N PRO A 23 -0.87 5.81 -14.23
CA PRO A 23 -0.58 4.92 -13.13
C PRO A 23 -0.93 5.65 -11.83
N ALA A 24 -1.73 5.01 -10.97
CA ALA A 24 -2.10 5.57 -9.69
C ALA A 24 -0.82 6.03 -8.99
N THR A 25 -0.68 7.34 -8.82
CA THR A 25 0.40 7.91 -8.06
C THR A 25 0.05 7.65 -6.61
N GLY A 26 0.73 6.70 -5.98
CA GLY A 26 0.50 6.37 -4.58
C GLY A 26 0.71 7.58 -3.65
N VAL A 27 0.44 7.37 -2.37
CA VAL A 27 0.44 8.46 -1.37
C VAL A 27 1.83 9.13 -1.31
N PRO A 28 1.92 10.46 -1.51
CA PRO A 28 3.19 11.17 -1.42
C PRO A 28 3.85 11.04 -0.04
N GLY A 29 5.19 10.99 -0.02
CA GLY A 29 5.97 10.70 1.19
C GLY A 29 5.74 11.69 2.35
N GLU A 30 5.39 12.93 2.05
CA GLU A 30 5.07 13.97 3.04
C GLU A 30 3.73 13.76 3.76
N GLN A 31 2.83 12.96 3.19
CA GLN A 31 1.54 12.56 3.77
C GLN A 31 1.60 11.22 4.51
N LEU A 32 2.76 10.56 4.45
CA LEU A 32 3.02 9.35 5.20
C LEU A 32 3.38 9.69 6.65
N ALA A 33 3.21 8.69 7.51
CA ALA A 33 3.46 8.80 8.93
C ALA A 33 4.89 9.22 9.21
N LYS A 34 5.02 10.10 10.20
CA LYS A 34 6.30 10.57 10.70
C LYS A 34 6.65 9.77 11.94
N PRO A 35 7.79 9.05 11.94
CA PRO A 35 8.21 8.31 13.11
C PRO A 35 8.35 9.25 14.32
N PRO A 36 7.87 8.85 15.51
CA PRO A 36 8.12 9.60 16.73
C PRO A 36 9.60 9.51 17.14
N ALA A 37 10.01 10.34 18.10
CA ALA A 37 11.40 10.43 18.53
C ALA A 37 11.93 9.14 19.20
N ASP A 38 11.04 8.32 19.75
CA ASP A 38 11.31 7.05 20.41
C ASP A 38 11.19 5.83 19.48
N ALA A 39 10.94 6.05 18.18
CA ALA A 39 10.92 4.96 17.20
C ALA A 39 12.29 4.25 17.13
N LYS A 40 12.27 2.93 16.96
CA LYS A 40 13.47 2.16 16.62
C LYS A 40 13.80 2.42 15.16
N VAL A 41 15.04 2.83 14.86
CA VAL A 41 15.46 3.19 13.51
C VAL A 41 16.66 2.37 13.07
N TRP A 42 16.56 1.77 11.89
CA TRP A 42 17.64 1.08 11.19
C TRP A 42 18.01 1.85 9.93
N SER A 43 19.31 2.01 9.67
CA SER A 43 19.79 2.67 8.46
C SER A 43 20.13 1.64 7.38
N ILE A 44 19.75 1.94 6.15
CA ILE A 44 20.14 1.16 4.98
C ILE A 44 21.41 1.80 4.45
N THR A 45 22.53 1.08 4.51
CA THR A 45 23.86 1.57 4.14
C THR A 45 24.55 0.61 3.18
N ASP A 46 25.49 1.13 2.39
CA ASP A 46 26.42 0.29 1.64
C ASP A 46 27.67 -0.05 2.46
N LEU A 47 28.56 -0.85 1.87
CA LEU A 47 29.82 -1.27 2.51
C LEU A 47 30.79 -0.09 2.78
N ALA A 48 30.61 1.03 2.08
CA ALA A 48 31.38 2.25 2.33
C ALA A 48 30.76 3.13 3.44
N GLY A 49 29.61 2.71 4.00
CA GLY A 49 28.89 3.42 5.05
C GLY A 49 28.00 4.56 4.54
N THR A 50 27.84 4.73 3.23
CA THR A 50 26.90 5.72 2.70
C THR A 50 25.48 5.27 2.95
N ARG A 51 24.65 6.15 3.51
CA ARG A 51 23.25 5.86 3.82
C ARG A 51 22.36 6.13 2.60
N HIS A 52 21.54 5.14 2.26
CA HIS A 52 20.58 5.19 1.15
C HIS A 52 19.13 5.24 1.63
N GLY A 53 18.87 4.92 2.90
CA GLY A 53 17.52 4.88 3.44
C GLY A 53 17.47 4.59 4.92
N GLN A 54 16.25 4.41 5.42
CA GLN A 54 15.99 3.93 6.77
C GLN A 54 14.68 3.16 6.85
N VAL A 55 14.58 2.34 7.89
CA VAL A 55 13.32 1.81 8.40
C VAL A 55 13.13 2.30 9.83
N ALA A 56 11.95 2.81 10.15
CA ALA A 56 11.58 3.14 11.51
C ALA A 56 10.39 2.29 11.95
N LEU A 57 10.41 1.75 13.17
CA LEU A 57 9.33 0.98 13.76
C LEU A 57 8.92 1.59 15.10
N TRP A 58 7.62 1.68 15.34
CA TRP A 58 7.06 2.13 16.62
C TRP A 58 5.69 1.49 16.85
N THR A 59 5.21 1.53 18.09
CA THR A 59 3.85 1.09 18.43
C THR A 59 3.14 2.25 19.10
N THR A 60 1.96 2.60 18.61
CA THR A 60 1.13 3.67 19.20
C THR A 60 0.37 3.15 20.43
N PRO A 61 -0.12 4.05 21.32
CA PRO A 61 -0.82 3.64 22.54
C PRO A 61 -2.08 2.79 22.33
N ASP A 62 -2.68 2.85 21.13
CA ASP A 62 -3.82 2.02 20.72
C ASP A 62 -3.40 0.61 20.28
N GLY A 63 -2.11 0.26 20.37
CA GLY A 63 -1.56 -1.03 19.98
C GLY A 63 -1.32 -1.17 18.48
N THR A 64 -1.43 -0.12 17.67
CA THR A 64 -1.07 -0.19 16.24
C THR A 64 0.44 -0.25 16.10
N HIS A 65 0.93 -1.30 15.44
CA HIS A 65 2.32 -1.43 15.03
C HIS A 65 2.51 -0.64 13.74
N TRP A 66 3.45 0.28 13.76
CA TRP A 66 3.75 1.15 12.65
C TRP A 66 5.15 0.92 12.15
N SER A 67 5.29 1.06 10.84
CA SER A 67 6.57 1.03 10.17
C SER A 67 6.63 2.08 9.07
N ARG A 68 7.82 2.66 8.89
CA ARG A 68 8.11 3.65 7.86
C ARG A 68 9.39 3.28 7.14
N PHE A 69 9.27 3.05 5.83
CA PHE A 69 10.38 2.73 4.93
C PHE A 69 10.63 3.89 3.97
N SER A 70 11.83 4.46 4.00
CA SER A 70 12.27 5.50 3.08
C SER A 70 13.60 5.07 2.46
N LEU A 71 13.66 5.04 1.13
CA LEU A 71 14.82 4.63 0.37
C LEU A 71 14.99 5.54 -0.84
N ASN A 72 16.23 5.98 -1.07
CA ASN A 72 16.69 6.46 -2.36
C ASN A 72 18.03 5.80 -2.68
N LEU A 73 18.00 4.76 -3.49
CA LEU A 73 19.20 4.09 -3.97
C LEU A 73 19.39 4.40 -5.45
N ARG A 74 20.13 5.48 -5.74
CA ARG A 74 20.43 5.92 -7.12
C ARG A 74 19.15 6.11 -7.97
N GLY A 75 18.13 6.75 -7.40
CA GLY A 75 16.86 7.01 -8.08
C GLY A 75 15.83 5.90 -7.94
N PHE A 76 16.17 4.75 -7.34
CA PHE A 76 15.17 3.81 -6.83
C PHE A 76 14.58 4.39 -5.54
N ILE A 77 13.59 5.26 -5.72
CA ILE A 77 12.89 5.93 -4.62
C ILE A 77 11.72 5.06 -4.17
N SER A 78 11.63 4.81 -2.87
CA SER A 78 10.49 4.15 -2.24
C SER A 78 10.16 4.85 -0.94
N GLU A 79 8.90 5.23 -0.81
CA GLU A 79 8.37 5.90 0.38
C GLU A 79 7.11 5.16 0.77
N ILE A 80 7.21 4.30 1.78
CA ILE A 80 6.14 3.40 2.20
C ILE A 80 5.94 3.54 3.70
N GLU A 81 4.69 3.49 4.14
CA GLU A 81 4.32 3.19 5.52
C GLU A 81 3.50 1.92 5.57
N GLU A 82 3.48 1.28 6.74
CA GLU A 82 2.61 0.17 7.00
C GLU A 82 2.10 0.22 8.46
N GLN A 83 0.86 -0.21 8.61
CA GLN A 83 0.16 -0.32 9.88
C GLN A 83 -0.31 -1.75 10.05
N ASN A 84 0.07 -2.37 11.16
CA ASN A 84 -0.37 -3.69 11.57
C ASN A 84 -1.15 -3.60 12.88
N ARG A 85 -2.27 -4.31 12.95
CA ARG A 85 -3.00 -4.54 14.20
C ARG A 85 -3.22 -6.03 14.38
N PHE A 86 -2.98 -6.48 15.59
CA PHE A 86 -3.07 -7.89 15.96
C PHE A 86 -4.22 -8.10 16.94
N ALA A 87 -4.89 -9.23 16.82
CA ALA A 87 -5.81 -9.72 17.82
C ALA A 87 -5.05 -10.18 19.08
N PRO A 88 -5.72 -10.36 20.23
CA PRO A 88 -5.07 -10.79 21.47
C PRO A 88 -4.32 -12.13 21.38
N ASP A 89 -4.68 -12.98 20.42
CA ASP A 89 -4.01 -14.26 20.13
C ASP A 89 -2.79 -14.11 19.22
N GLY A 90 -2.41 -12.88 18.85
CA GLY A 90 -1.29 -12.57 17.98
C GLY A 90 -1.60 -12.67 16.48
N THR A 91 -2.81 -13.09 16.09
CA THR A 91 -3.18 -13.16 14.67
C THR A 91 -3.36 -11.77 14.07
N LEU A 92 -3.00 -11.59 12.80
CA LEU A 92 -3.18 -10.32 12.10
C LEU A 92 -4.68 -10.01 11.95
N GLN A 93 -5.12 -8.88 12.49
CA GLN A 93 -6.49 -8.41 12.40
C GLN A 93 -6.67 -7.43 11.23
N SER A 94 -5.69 -6.56 11.01
CA SER A 94 -5.67 -5.66 9.87
C SER A 94 -4.26 -5.23 9.50
N MET A 95 -4.04 -5.02 8.21
CA MET A 95 -2.86 -4.37 7.66
C MET A 95 -3.26 -3.29 6.67
N LEU A 96 -2.53 -2.18 6.67
CA LEU A 96 -2.63 -1.15 5.65
C LEU A 96 -1.23 -0.71 5.25
N VAL A 97 -0.93 -0.80 3.96
CA VAL A 97 0.27 -0.26 3.33
C VAL A 97 -0.15 0.92 2.46
N ARG A 98 0.60 2.02 2.56
CA ARG A 98 0.44 3.18 1.67
C ARG A 98 1.79 3.67 1.22
N GLY A 99 1.83 4.30 0.06
CA GLY A 99 3.00 5.02 -0.39
C GLY A 99 3.31 4.76 -1.85
N THR A 100 4.58 4.91 -2.20
CA THR A 100 5.07 4.79 -3.57
C THR A 100 6.32 3.93 -3.63
N THR A 101 6.41 3.19 -4.73
CA THR A 101 7.60 2.45 -5.15
C THR A 101 7.99 2.89 -6.56
N PRO A 102 9.14 2.46 -7.10
CA PRO A 102 9.46 2.67 -8.51
C PRO A 102 8.42 2.03 -9.45
N GLY A 103 7.66 1.05 -8.97
CA GLY A 103 6.57 0.40 -9.70
C GLY A 103 5.23 1.13 -9.65
N GLY A 104 5.09 2.21 -8.87
CA GLY A 104 3.85 2.96 -8.69
C GLY A 104 3.29 2.88 -7.26
N ASP A 105 1.97 2.95 -7.14
CA ASP A 105 1.27 2.87 -5.85
C ASP A 105 1.57 1.58 -5.10
N ALA A 106 1.90 1.72 -3.81
CA ALA A 106 2.19 0.62 -2.90
C ALA A 106 0.94 0.14 -2.13
N ALA A 107 -0.25 0.70 -2.41
CA ALA A 107 -1.46 0.46 -1.66
C ALA A 107 -1.78 -1.04 -1.52
N GLU A 108 -1.85 -1.48 -0.27
CA GLU A 108 -2.24 -2.84 0.08
C GLU A 108 -3.05 -2.82 1.38
N SER A 109 -4.08 -3.65 1.47
CA SER A 109 -4.93 -3.75 2.64
C SER A 109 -5.27 -5.20 2.94
N TYR A 110 -5.37 -5.50 4.23
CA TYR A 110 -5.89 -6.74 4.76
C TYR A 110 -6.78 -6.40 5.96
N SER A 111 -7.91 -7.09 6.11
CA SER A 111 -8.75 -6.95 7.31
C SER A 111 -9.53 -8.22 7.59
N VAL A 112 -9.77 -8.48 8.88
CA VAL A 112 -10.66 -9.53 9.36
C VAL A 112 -11.88 -8.89 10.01
N LYS A 113 -13.06 -9.32 9.56
CA LYS A 113 -14.35 -8.95 10.15
C LYS A 113 -15.28 -10.14 10.15
N ASP A 114 -15.92 -10.42 11.28
CA ASP A 114 -16.91 -11.49 11.43
C ASP A 114 -16.41 -12.87 10.93
N GLY A 115 -15.13 -13.19 11.16
CA GLY A 115 -14.50 -14.44 10.74
C GLY A 115 -14.19 -14.54 9.24
N VAL A 116 -14.33 -13.44 8.49
CA VAL A 116 -14.01 -13.32 7.07
C VAL A 116 -12.84 -12.36 6.92
N TYR A 117 -11.80 -12.78 6.19
CA TYR A 117 -10.75 -11.89 5.77
C TYR A 117 -11.05 -11.32 4.38
N THR A 118 -10.56 -10.11 4.12
CA THR A 118 -10.54 -9.48 2.81
C THR A 118 -9.18 -8.83 2.62
N TYR A 119 -8.59 -8.99 1.44
CA TYR A 119 -7.39 -8.27 1.06
C TYR A 119 -7.48 -7.69 -0.35
N ALA A 120 -6.71 -6.64 -0.57
CA ALA A 120 -6.44 -6.08 -1.88
C ALA A 120 -4.99 -5.58 -1.87
N SER A 121 -4.24 -6.01 -2.87
CA SER A 121 -2.86 -5.61 -3.15
C SER A 121 -2.81 -4.96 -4.55
N PRO A 122 -1.65 -4.42 -4.98
CA PRO A 122 -1.52 -3.86 -6.33
C PRO A 122 -1.79 -4.87 -7.46
N VAL A 123 -1.72 -6.18 -7.19
CA VAL A 123 -1.77 -7.23 -8.22
C VAL A 123 -2.85 -8.30 -7.99
N ASP A 124 -3.47 -8.33 -6.81
CA ASP A 124 -4.45 -9.36 -6.45
C ASP A 124 -5.41 -8.88 -5.36
N GLN A 125 -6.60 -9.47 -5.30
CA GLN A 125 -7.60 -9.21 -4.25
C GLN A 125 -8.45 -10.46 -4.04
N ALA A 126 -8.77 -10.75 -2.78
CA ALA A 126 -9.71 -11.82 -2.47
C ALA A 126 -10.36 -11.66 -1.10
N THR A 127 -11.30 -12.56 -0.85
CA THR A 127 -11.93 -12.76 0.46
C THR A 127 -11.98 -14.24 0.79
N GLY A 128 -12.00 -14.58 2.07
CA GLY A 128 -12.11 -15.96 2.52
C GLY A 128 -12.42 -16.08 4.00
N LYS A 129 -12.61 -17.31 4.46
CA LYS A 129 -12.85 -17.58 5.88
C LYS A 129 -11.53 -17.66 6.64
N VAL A 130 -11.49 -17.04 7.80
CA VAL A 130 -10.40 -17.21 8.75
C VAL A 130 -10.38 -18.65 9.25
N ARG A 131 -9.18 -19.18 9.46
CA ARG A 131 -8.92 -20.51 10.02
C ARG A 131 -7.71 -20.44 10.95
N PRO A 132 -7.55 -21.38 11.89
CA PRO A 132 -6.35 -21.44 12.72
C PRO A 132 -5.07 -21.46 11.87
N ASN A 133 -4.03 -20.77 12.32
CA ASN A 133 -2.73 -20.64 11.64
C ASN A 133 -2.83 -20.06 10.22
N LEU A 134 -3.80 -19.18 9.97
CA LEU A 134 -3.85 -18.39 8.75
C LEU A 134 -2.85 -17.23 8.85
N TYR A 135 -1.94 -17.16 7.90
CA TYR A 135 -1.02 -16.04 7.74
C TYR A 135 -1.34 -15.29 6.46
N TYR A 136 -1.22 -13.96 6.51
CA TYR A 136 -1.22 -13.13 5.32
C TYR A 136 0.22 -12.76 4.99
N VAL A 137 0.62 -12.90 3.73
CA VAL A 137 1.93 -12.47 3.25
C VAL A 137 1.68 -11.29 2.33
N ALA A 138 2.16 -10.12 2.75
CA ALA A 138 2.01 -8.91 1.96
C ALA A 138 2.71 -9.06 0.60
N PHE A 139 2.10 -8.52 -0.46
CA PHE A 139 2.78 -8.38 -1.75
C PHE A 139 3.95 -7.40 -1.63
N GLY A 140 3.75 -6.32 -0.89
CA GLY A 140 4.76 -5.32 -0.57
C GLY A 140 4.82 -4.99 0.92
N GLY A 141 4.82 -3.69 1.23
CA GLY A 141 4.96 -3.18 2.58
C GLY A 141 6.40 -2.84 2.95
N THR A 142 6.64 -2.77 4.25
CA THR A 142 7.93 -2.42 4.83
C THR A 142 8.67 -3.68 5.27
N PHE A 143 9.75 -3.54 6.04
CA PHE A 143 10.40 -4.70 6.64
C PHE A 143 9.55 -5.36 7.74
N ASP A 144 8.54 -4.67 8.28
CA ASP A 144 7.64 -5.22 9.28
C ASP A 144 6.83 -6.40 8.71
N SER A 145 6.42 -6.32 7.44
CA SER A 145 5.74 -7.39 6.69
C SER A 145 6.43 -8.77 6.79
N PHE A 146 7.76 -8.79 6.95
CA PHE A 146 8.54 -10.03 7.01
C PHE A 146 8.83 -10.46 8.45
N LEU A 147 9.01 -9.50 9.36
CA LEU A 147 9.46 -9.77 10.72
C LEU A 147 8.39 -10.43 11.57
N PHE A 148 7.11 -10.07 11.42
CA PHE A 148 6.04 -10.72 12.19
C PHE A 148 5.87 -12.20 11.82
N ILE A 149 6.11 -12.56 10.56
CA ILE A 149 6.04 -13.96 10.10
C ILE A 149 7.15 -14.76 10.78
N LEU A 150 8.35 -14.19 10.89
CA LEU A 150 9.50 -14.86 11.48
C LEU A 150 9.37 -15.06 12.99
N ASP A 151 8.79 -14.11 13.72
CA ASP A 151 8.58 -14.23 15.17
C ASP A 151 7.41 -15.18 15.53
N ALA A 152 6.52 -15.48 14.58
CA ALA A 152 5.40 -16.40 14.76
C ALA A 152 5.71 -17.87 14.39
N LEU A 153 6.88 -18.14 13.80
CA LEU A 153 7.37 -19.48 13.43
C LEU A 153 8.30 -20.06 14.51
#